data_AF-A0A6P8UJA9-F1
#
_entry.id   AF-A0A6P8UJA9-F1
#
_cell.length_a   1.000
_cell.length_b   1.000
_cell.length_c   1.000
_cell.angle_alpha   90.00
_cell.angle_beta   90.00
_cell.angle_gamma   90.00
#
_symmetry.space_group_name_H-M   'P 1'
#
loop_
_entity.id
_entity.type
_entity.pdbx_description
1 polymer ?
#
loop_
_entity_poly.entity_id
_entity_poly.type
_entity_poly.pdbx_seq_one_letter_code
_entity_poly.pdbx_strand_id
1 'polypeptide(L)'
;MECYIRGILNLKDNAGRLYLLDHYTMGVILHGTREQIARQELKKVTFDLYDGAIGFVNIRNVHWKFVYLHALSNHIYVVDPLQGSNEVEDSRKAAYKFGEYFKMRRNRLGKEDWVSIKWQPGKITHTFQKDATSCGAFVMQMAKMTVKEFPKIPKTFHIKSSQHLRRDMAEEILRGSVSKDDFCSFCGIEDLPTTAVDAVWIQCETCGRWFHTQCLGMPAARIPKKNTPWYCVLCILTN
;
A
#
# COMPACT_ATOMS: atom_id res chain seq x y z
N MET A 1 -3.64 -2.00 -1.18
CA MET A 1 -3.92 -0.54 -0.99
C MET A 1 -2.62 0.24 -0.85
N GLU A 2 -1.62 -0.38 -0.24
CA GLU A 2 -0.31 0.15 0.06
C GLU A 2 0.47 0.55 -1.19
N CYS A 3 0.40 -0.24 -2.27
CA CYS A 3 1.05 0.11 -3.55
C CYS A 3 0.59 1.47 -4.08
N TYR A 4 -0.72 1.71 -4.03
CA TYR A 4 -1.33 2.97 -4.46
C TYR A 4 -0.82 4.15 -3.64
N ILE A 5 -0.88 4.04 -2.31
CA ILE A 5 -0.43 5.12 -1.42
C ILE A 5 1.07 5.32 -1.47
N ARG A 6 1.86 4.24 -1.61
CA ARG A 6 3.31 4.33 -1.81
C ARG A 6 3.65 5.12 -3.07
N GLY A 7 2.95 4.85 -4.18
CA GLY A 7 3.11 5.61 -5.42
C GLY A 7 2.85 7.11 -5.20
N ILE A 8 1.78 7.47 -4.49
CA ILE A 8 1.47 8.87 -4.18
C ILE A 8 2.52 9.51 -3.26
N LEU A 9 2.99 8.78 -2.23
CA LEU A 9 4.04 9.26 -1.33
C LEU A 9 5.36 9.52 -2.06
N ASN A 10 5.72 8.68 -3.03
CA ASN A 10 6.95 8.84 -3.80
C ASN A 10 6.93 10.06 -4.73
N LEU A 11 5.74 10.54 -5.11
CA LEU A 11 5.56 11.71 -5.98
C LEU A 11 5.48 13.04 -5.21
N LYS A 12 5.45 13.00 -3.88
CA LYS A 12 5.18 14.18 -3.06
C LYS A 12 6.47 14.88 -2.63
N ASP A 13 6.51 16.20 -2.75
CA ASP A 13 7.57 17.03 -2.16
C ASP A 13 7.59 17.02 -0.62
N ASN A 14 8.81 17.14 -0.08
CA ASN A 14 9.20 16.86 1.31
C ASN A 14 8.72 17.86 2.39
N ALA A 15 7.51 18.44 2.28
CA ALA A 15 6.97 19.31 3.33
C ALA A 15 6.70 18.58 4.67
N GLY A 16 6.77 17.26 4.68
CA GLY A 16 6.76 16.42 5.88
C GLY A 16 6.73 14.93 5.53
N ARG A 17 7.18 14.08 6.45
CA ARG A 17 7.41 12.65 6.22
C ARG A 17 6.31 11.78 6.84
N LEU A 18 5.58 11.06 6.00
CA LEU A 18 4.60 10.07 6.43
C LEU A 18 5.17 8.65 6.34
N TYR A 19 5.08 7.89 7.43
CA TYR A 19 5.34 6.46 7.40
C TYR A 19 4.08 5.70 6.98
N LEU A 20 4.17 4.85 5.96
CA LEU A 20 3.08 3.94 5.57
C LEU A 20 3.28 2.59 6.27
N LEU A 21 2.45 2.32 7.28
CA LEU A 21 2.29 1.02 7.92
C LEU A 21 1.50 0.09 6.99
N ASP A 22 1.98 -1.14 6.83
CA ASP A 22 1.20 -2.17 6.14
C ASP A 22 -0.05 -2.54 6.96
N HIS A 23 -1.08 -3.02 6.27
CA HIS A 23 -2.36 -3.28 6.93
C HIS A 23 -2.33 -4.39 7.98
N TYR A 24 -1.41 -5.35 7.83
CA TYR A 24 -1.30 -6.48 8.75
C TYR A 24 -0.71 -6.00 10.08
N THR A 25 0.40 -5.27 10.03
CA THR A 25 1.02 -4.65 11.21
C THR A 25 0.04 -3.71 11.90
N MET A 26 -0.66 -2.86 11.14
CA MET A 26 -1.70 -1.96 11.67
C MET A 26 -2.79 -2.75 12.43
N GLY A 27 -3.29 -3.83 11.83
CA GLY A 27 -4.29 -4.70 12.46
C GLY A 27 -3.78 -5.38 13.73
N VAL A 28 -2.55 -5.88 13.73
CA VAL A 28 -1.94 -6.50 14.91
C VAL A 28 -1.74 -5.49 16.04
N ILE A 29 -1.30 -4.26 15.75
CA ILE A 29 -1.16 -3.22 16.77
C ILE A 29 -2.51 -2.91 17.43
N LEU A 30 -3.57 -2.76 16.63
CA LEU A 30 -4.88 -2.35 17.12
C LEU A 30 -5.65 -3.49 17.82
N HIS A 31 -5.53 -4.72 17.34
CA HIS A 31 -6.41 -5.83 17.73
C HIS A 31 -5.69 -7.09 18.19
N GLY A 32 -4.37 -7.18 17.99
CA GLY A 32 -3.59 -8.37 18.33
C GLY A 32 -3.37 -8.55 19.84
N THR A 33 -2.98 -9.76 20.21
CA THR A 33 -2.48 -10.09 21.55
C THR A 33 -1.10 -9.46 21.78
N ARG A 34 -0.64 -9.43 23.04
CA ARG A 34 0.70 -8.92 23.38
C ARG A 34 1.80 -9.68 22.66
N GLU A 35 1.64 -10.99 22.50
CA GLU A 35 2.59 -11.87 21.81
C GLU A 35 2.63 -11.59 20.30
N GLN A 36 1.47 -11.34 19.69
CA GLN A 36 1.39 -10.96 18.28
C GLN A 36 2.02 -9.58 18.05
N ILE A 37 1.72 -8.61 18.91
CA ILE A 37 2.30 -7.26 18.87
C ILE A 37 3.83 -7.33 19.03
N ALA A 38 4.34 -8.15 19.94
CA ALA A 38 5.78 -8.33 20.17
C ALA A 38 6.52 -8.95 18.96
N ARG A 39 5.82 -9.49 17.96
CA ARG A 39 6.43 -9.93 16.69
C ARG A 39 6.50 -8.81 15.66
N GLN A 40 5.74 -7.73 15.84
CA GLN A 40 5.67 -6.59 14.94
C GLN A 40 6.55 -5.43 15.42
N GLU A 41 7.78 -5.73 15.82
CA GLU A 41 8.65 -4.74 16.47
C GLU A 41 9.17 -3.67 15.51
N LEU A 42 9.08 -3.87 14.20
CA LEU A 42 9.62 -2.99 13.15
C LEU A 42 11.05 -2.47 13.48
N LYS A 43 11.99 -3.39 13.72
CA LYS A 43 13.35 -3.12 14.23
C LYS A 43 14.13 -2.08 13.42
N LYS A 44 13.93 -2.06 12.10
CA LYS A 44 14.61 -1.16 11.14
C LYS A 44 13.93 0.21 10.98
N VAL A 45 12.82 0.45 11.69
CA VAL A 45 12.06 1.71 11.61
C VAL A 45 12.40 2.57 12.83
N THR A 46 12.58 3.87 12.61
CA THR A 46 12.67 4.89 13.67
C THR A 46 11.58 5.92 13.41
N PHE A 47 10.54 5.94 14.25
CA PHE A 47 9.35 6.76 14.03
C PHE A 47 9.60 8.27 14.17
N ASP A 48 10.59 8.69 14.97
CA ASP A 48 10.99 10.10 15.08
C ASP A 48 11.56 10.69 13.77
N LEU A 49 11.84 9.86 12.76
CA LEU A 49 12.20 10.33 11.42
C LEU A 49 10.97 10.73 10.57
N TYR A 50 9.78 10.58 11.12
CA TYR A 50 8.50 10.85 10.48
C TYR A 50 7.68 11.83 11.31
N ASP A 51 6.87 12.61 10.62
CA ASP A 51 5.95 13.61 11.20
C ASP A 51 4.55 13.00 11.43
N GLY A 52 4.33 11.79 10.93
CA GLY A 52 3.10 11.03 11.10
C GLY A 52 3.19 9.65 10.46
N ALA A 53 2.17 8.83 10.70
CA ALA A 53 2.03 7.53 10.08
C ALA A 53 0.60 7.31 9.58
N ILE A 54 0.46 6.57 8.50
CA ILE A 54 -0.84 6.19 7.94
C ILE A 54 -0.85 4.69 7.67
N GLY A 55 -2.05 4.11 7.63
CA GLY A 55 -2.24 2.73 7.22
C GLY A 55 -3.71 2.37 7.17
N PHE A 56 -3.96 1.08 6.95
CA PHE A 56 -5.30 0.54 6.80
C PHE A 56 -5.50 -0.60 7.78
N VAL A 57 -6.71 -0.82 8.25
CA VAL A 57 -7.03 -2.00 9.04
C VAL A 57 -8.20 -2.75 8.41
N ASN A 58 -8.02 -4.05 8.24
CA ASN A 58 -9.06 -4.95 7.75
C ASN A 58 -9.81 -5.55 8.95
N ILE A 59 -11.08 -5.23 9.06
CA ILE A 59 -11.99 -5.69 10.10
C ILE A 59 -12.69 -6.95 9.57
N ARG A 60 -12.40 -8.10 10.21
CA ARG A 60 -13.00 -9.41 9.91
C ARG A 60 -12.89 -9.82 8.43
N ASN A 61 -11.81 -9.41 7.75
CA ASN A 61 -11.55 -9.70 6.34
C ASN A 61 -12.56 -9.14 5.32
N VAL A 62 -13.48 -8.26 5.74
CA VAL A 62 -14.56 -7.77 4.86
C VAL A 62 -14.70 -6.25 4.85
N HIS A 63 -14.14 -5.54 5.83
CA HIS A 63 -14.35 -4.10 5.96
C HIS A 63 -13.04 -3.37 6.22
N TRP A 64 -12.86 -2.21 5.59
CA TRP A 64 -11.63 -1.44 5.69
C TRP A 64 -11.86 -0.12 6.40
N LYS A 65 -10.98 0.19 7.37
CA LYS A 65 -10.87 1.51 7.99
C LYS A 65 -9.51 2.12 7.70
N PHE A 66 -9.47 3.45 7.65
CA PHE A 66 -8.24 4.24 7.52
C PHE A 66 -7.75 4.65 8.89
N VAL A 67 -6.45 4.54 9.14
CA VAL A 67 -5.82 4.95 10.41
C VAL A 67 -4.73 5.97 10.10
N TYR A 68 -4.79 7.11 10.80
CA TYR A 68 -3.86 8.21 10.64
C TYR A 68 -3.35 8.69 11.99
N LEU A 69 -2.05 8.61 12.20
CA LEU A 69 -1.32 9.19 13.31
C LEU A 69 -0.66 10.47 12.83
N HIS A 70 -1.00 11.59 13.45
CA HIS A 70 -0.40 12.89 13.19
C HIS A 70 0.47 13.27 14.39
N ALA A 71 1.78 12.95 14.32
CA ALA A 71 2.69 13.12 15.45
C ALA A 71 2.87 14.60 15.82
N LEU A 72 2.85 15.51 14.83
CA LEU A 72 2.99 16.95 15.05
C LEU A 72 1.90 17.54 15.96
N SER A 73 0.69 16.99 15.95
CA SER A 73 -0.40 17.42 16.84
C SER A 73 -0.74 16.41 17.93
N ASN A 74 -0.01 15.31 18.03
CA ASN A 74 -0.31 14.18 18.92
C ASN A 74 -1.72 13.60 18.72
N HIS A 75 -2.30 13.66 17.52
CA HIS A 75 -3.64 13.11 17.26
C HIS A 75 -3.60 11.80 16.50
N ILE A 76 -4.57 10.94 16.77
CA ILE A 76 -4.83 9.73 16.00
C ILE A 76 -6.28 9.69 15.55
N TYR A 77 -6.50 9.26 14.31
CA TYR A 77 -7.80 9.20 13.67
C TYR A 77 -8.01 7.78 13.14
N VAL A 78 -9.14 7.18 13.48
CA VAL A 78 -9.67 5.98 12.83
C VAL A 78 -10.92 6.40 12.06
N VAL A 79 -10.82 6.39 10.74
CA VAL A 79 -11.87 6.86 9.84
C VAL A 79 -12.53 5.68 9.17
N ASP A 80 -13.84 5.56 9.34
CA ASP A 80 -14.66 4.44 8.90
C ASP A 80 -15.65 4.91 7.83
N PRO A 81 -15.54 4.44 6.58
CA PRO A 81 -16.44 4.87 5.52
C PRO A 81 -17.89 4.40 5.71
N LEU A 82 -18.16 3.47 6.64
CA LEU A 82 -19.53 3.07 6.99
C LEU A 82 -20.18 4.04 7.99
N GLN A 83 -21.46 4.31 7.75
CA GLN A 83 -22.27 5.12 8.65
C GLN A 83 -22.59 4.36 9.96
N GLY A 84 -22.72 5.10 11.07
CA GLY A 84 -23.08 4.54 12.37
C GLY A 84 -21.90 4.04 13.22
N SER A 85 -20.66 4.20 12.74
CA SER A 85 -19.46 3.92 13.50
C SER A 85 -19.21 5.01 14.57
N ASN A 86 -18.62 4.60 15.70
CA ASN A 86 -18.15 5.54 16.73
C ASN A 86 -16.65 5.77 16.55
N GLU A 87 -16.30 6.58 15.54
CA GLU A 87 -14.92 6.86 15.17
C GLU A 87 -14.09 7.51 16.29
N VAL A 88 -14.74 8.28 17.18
CA VAL A 88 -14.06 8.89 18.34
C VAL A 88 -13.62 7.81 19.32
N GLU A 89 -14.48 6.83 19.60
CA GLU A 89 -14.14 5.70 20.45
C GLU A 89 -13.11 4.79 19.80
N ASP A 90 -13.22 4.53 18.50
CA ASP A 90 -12.22 3.76 17.76
C ASP A 90 -10.85 4.46 17.78
N SER A 91 -10.82 5.78 17.61
CA SER A 91 -9.61 6.60 17.72
C SER A 91 -9.04 6.59 19.14
N ARG A 92 -9.89 6.59 20.18
CA ARG A 92 -9.46 6.49 21.58
C ARG A 92 -8.81 5.15 21.87
N LYS A 93 -9.41 4.05 21.41
CA LYS A 93 -8.81 2.71 21.51
C LYS A 93 -7.49 2.63 20.76
N ALA A 94 -7.43 3.20 19.56
CA ALA A 94 -6.21 3.24 18.77
C ALA A 94 -5.10 4.04 19.49
N ALA A 95 -5.42 5.19 20.09
CA ALA A 95 -4.48 5.98 20.89
C ALA A 95 -3.85 5.15 22.01
N TYR A 96 -4.67 4.42 22.77
CA TYR A 96 -4.20 3.53 23.82
C TYR A 96 -3.29 2.42 23.26
N LYS A 97 -3.73 1.73 22.20
CA LYS A 97 -3.00 0.63 21.59
C LYS A 97 -1.65 1.04 21.02
N PHE A 98 -1.58 2.18 20.33
CA PHE A 98 -0.32 2.72 19.84
C PHE A 98 0.60 3.19 20.97
N GLY A 99 0.06 3.80 22.03
CA GLY A 99 0.84 4.11 23.22
C GLY A 99 1.50 2.87 23.84
N GLU A 100 0.76 1.76 23.97
CA GLU A 100 1.31 0.49 24.45
C GLU A 100 2.33 -0.11 23.46
N TYR A 101 2.11 0.05 22.15
CA TYR A 101 3.04 -0.40 21.11
C TYR A 101 4.41 0.30 21.20
N PHE A 102 4.43 1.64 21.33
CA PHE A 102 5.69 2.38 21.45
C PHE A 102 6.42 2.07 22.77
N LYS A 103 5.70 1.91 23.89
CA LYS A 103 6.30 1.43 25.15
C LYS A 103 6.91 0.03 25.00
N MET A 104 6.23 -0.87 24.29
CA MET A 104 6.75 -2.21 24.00
C MET A 104 8.06 -2.12 23.19
N ARG A 105 8.10 -1.28 22.14
CA ARG A 105 9.31 -1.04 21.35
C ARG A 105 10.46 -0.51 22.20
N ARG A 106 10.19 0.44 23.11
CA ARG A 106 11.20 0.91 24.08
C ARG A 106 11.75 -0.22 24.93
N ASN A 107 10.87 -0.97 25.58
CA ASN A 107 11.28 -2.00 26.53
C ASN A 107 12.05 -3.15 25.86
N ARG A 108 11.79 -3.43 24.58
CA ARG A 108 12.43 -4.55 23.85
C ARG A 108 13.59 -4.15 22.96
N LEU A 109 13.58 -2.94 22.41
CA LEU A 109 14.56 -2.46 21.44
C LEU A 109 15.35 -1.23 21.90
N GLY A 110 15.02 -0.64 23.05
CA GLY A 110 15.62 0.62 23.52
C GLY A 110 15.26 1.83 22.65
N LYS A 111 14.20 1.74 21.82
CA LYS A 111 13.74 2.85 20.97
C LYS A 111 12.78 3.76 21.74
N GLU A 112 13.16 5.01 21.92
CA GLU A 112 12.32 6.05 22.58
C GLU A 112 11.33 6.74 21.63
N ASP A 113 11.23 6.25 20.38
CA ASP A 113 10.47 6.90 19.32
C ASP A 113 8.97 6.95 19.61
N TRP A 114 8.42 8.17 19.63
CA TRP A 114 7.03 8.49 19.96
C TRP A 114 6.49 7.95 21.31
N VAL A 115 7.36 7.47 22.22
CA VAL A 115 6.94 6.91 23.52
C VAL A 115 6.31 7.97 24.43
N SER A 116 6.80 9.22 24.33
CA SER A 116 6.33 10.35 25.13
C SER A 116 5.05 11.00 24.58
N ILE A 117 4.63 10.64 23.37
CA ILE A 117 3.44 11.21 22.74
C ILE A 117 2.19 10.71 23.47
N LYS A 118 1.41 11.66 23.99
CA LYS A 118 0.07 11.40 24.54
C LYS A 118 -0.97 11.52 23.42
N TRP A 119 -1.15 10.44 22.67
CA TRP A 119 -2.09 10.38 21.55
C TRP A 119 -3.51 10.77 21.96
N GLN A 120 -4.08 11.76 21.29
CA GLN A 120 -5.44 12.25 21.47
C GLN A 120 -6.34 11.71 20.36
N PRO A 121 -7.55 11.23 20.69
CA PRO A 121 -8.50 10.79 19.67
C PRO A 121 -9.01 11.98 18.86
N GLY A 122 -8.94 11.87 17.54
CA GLY A 122 -9.49 12.84 16.61
C GLY A 122 -10.70 12.32 15.86
N LYS A 123 -11.38 13.23 15.15
CA LYS A 123 -12.42 12.92 14.17
C LYS A 123 -12.25 13.82 12.95
N ILE A 124 -12.40 13.26 11.76
CA ILE A 124 -12.42 14.02 10.50
C ILE A 124 -13.80 13.85 9.90
N THR A 125 -14.43 14.93 9.45
CA THR A 125 -15.74 14.85 8.80
C THR A 125 -15.57 14.18 7.43
N HIS A 126 -16.46 13.27 7.04
CA HIS A 126 -16.37 12.68 5.70
C HIS A 126 -17.71 12.22 5.15
N THR A 127 -17.75 12.01 3.83
CA THR A 127 -18.83 11.30 3.15
C THR A 127 -18.79 9.81 3.46
N PHE A 128 -19.95 9.18 3.57
CA PHE A 128 -20.08 7.74 3.80
C PHE A 128 -20.29 6.98 2.49
N GLN A 129 -19.82 5.72 2.45
CA GLN A 129 -20.17 4.82 1.37
C GLN A 129 -21.65 4.44 1.44
N LYS A 130 -22.25 4.15 0.28
CA LYS A 130 -23.66 3.74 0.17
C LYS A 130 -23.84 2.25 -0.15
N ASP A 131 -22.75 1.54 -0.37
CA ASP A 131 -22.74 0.11 -0.72
C ASP A 131 -21.81 -0.69 0.20
N ALA A 132 -21.87 -2.02 0.11
CA ALA A 132 -21.13 -2.92 1.00
C ALA A 132 -19.68 -3.21 0.56
N THR A 133 -19.23 -2.70 -0.59
CA THR A 133 -17.97 -3.13 -1.24
C THR A 133 -16.96 -2.01 -1.43
N SER A 134 -17.40 -0.76 -1.33
CA SER A 134 -16.60 0.43 -1.65
C SER A 134 -15.62 0.86 -0.55
N CYS A 135 -15.58 0.17 0.59
CA CYS A 135 -14.87 0.67 1.77
C CYS A 135 -13.38 0.82 1.49
N GLY A 136 -12.81 -0.16 0.78
CA GLY A 136 -11.43 -0.12 0.31
C GLY A 136 -11.13 1.08 -0.61
N ALA A 137 -12.04 1.42 -1.51
CA ALA A 137 -11.87 2.58 -2.39
C ALA A 137 -11.99 3.90 -1.61
N PHE A 138 -12.93 3.98 -0.67
CA PHE A 138 -13.09 5.17 0.18
C PHE A 138 -11.86 5.41 1.06
N VAL A 139 -11.37 4.40 1.78
CA VAL A 139 -10.18 4.58 2.64
C VAL A 139 -8.94 4.93 1.83
N MET A 140 -8.79 4.39 0.62
CA MET A 140 -7.69 4.78 -0.29
C MET A 140 -7.77 6.25 -0.70
N GLN A 141 -8.97 6.79 -0.94
CA GLN A 141 -9.14 8.22 -1.22
C GLN A 141 -8.88 9.09 0.02
N MET A 142 -9.36 8.69 1.19
CA MET A 142 -9.06 9.39 2.46
C MET A 142 -7.55 9.47 2.70
N ALA A 143 -6.84 8.36 2.49
CA ALA A 143 -5.39 8.31 2.58
C ALA A 143 -4.71 9.21 1.54
N LYS A 144 -5.16 9.20 0.27
CA LYS A 144 -4.65 10.10 -0.77
C LYS A 144 -4.81 11.57 -0.40
N MET A 145 -5.99 11.98 0.08
CA MET A 145 -6.25 13.35 0.53
C MET A 145 -5.35 13.73 1.70
N THR A 146 -5.18 12.81 2.66
CA THR A 146 -4.24 12.99 3.78
C THR A 146 -2.81 13.21 3.29
N VAL A 147 -2.31 12.37 2.38
CA VAL A 147 -0.96 12.52 1.82
C VAL A 147 -0.81 13.87 1.11
N LYS A 148 -1.79 14.29 0.32
CA LYS A 148 -1.75 15.57 -0.43
C LYS A 148 -1.75 16.80 0.48
N GLU A 149 -2.50 16.78 1.58
CA GLU A 149 -2.62 17.95 2.49
C GLU A 149 -1.54 17.99 3.58
N PHE A 150 -0.86 16.86 3.84
CA PHE A 150 0.15 16.77 4.89
C PHE A 150 1.27 17.83 4.72
N PRO A 151 1.76 18.50 5.77
CA PRO A 151 1.58 18.22 7.20
C PRO A 151 0.29 18.78 7.83
N LYS A 152 -0.65 19.30 7.04
CA LYS A 152 -1.95 19.70 7.58
C LYS A 152 -2.85 18.47 7.75
N ILE A 153 -3.70 18.52 8.76
CA ILE A 153 -4.77 17.52 8.95
C ILE A 153 -5.94 17.92 8.04
N PRO A 154 -6.42 17.02 7.16
CA PRO A 154 -7.61 17.28 6.37
C PRO A 154 -8.81 17.57 7.26
N LYS A 155 -9.54 18.66 6.97
CA LYS A 155 -10.75 19.02 7.72
C LYS A 155 -11.93 18.12 7.37
N THR A 156 -12.04 17.77 6.09
CA THR A 156 -13.14 16.98 5.54
C THR A 156 -12.68 16.09 4.39
N PHE A 157 -13.13 14.83 4.35
CA PHE A 157 -13.02 13.98 3.17
C PHE A 157 -14.33 13.96 2.38
N HIS A 158 -14.36 14.65 1.24
CA HIS A 158 -15.50 14.60 0.33
C HIS A 158 -15.22 13.65 -0.84
N ILE A 159 -15.77 12.44 -0.76
CA ILE A 159 -15.58 11.38 -1.74
C ILE A 159 -16.92 11.11 -2.43
N LYS A 160 -16.96 11.33 -3.74
CA LYS A 160 -18.11 10.97 -4.56
C LYS A 160 -18.00 9.49 -4.92
N SER A 161 -18.98 8.69 -4.52
CA SER A 161 -19.06 7.30 -4.98
C SER A 161 -19.26 7.30 -6.50
N SER A 162 -18.33 6.70 -7.23
CA SER A 162 -18.40 6.53 -8.68
C SER A 162 -17.82 5.18 -9.07
N GLN A 163 -18.35 4.58 -10.13
CA GLN A 163 -17.78 3.34 -10.69
C GLN A 163 -16.35 3.56 -11.22
N HIS A 164 -16.02 4.81 -11.59
CA HIS A 164 -14.71 5.19 -12.09
C HIS A 164 -13.64 5.23 -10.99
N LEU A 165 -14.01 5.31 -9.72
CA LEU A 165 -13.05 5.51 -8.64
C LEU A 165 -11.94 4.45 -8.60
N ARG A 166 -12.30 3.17 -8.82
CA ARG A 166 -11.33 2.07 -8.88
C ARG A 166 -10.51 2.11 -10.17
N ARG A 167 -11.12 2.50 -11.28
CA ARG A 167 -10.43 2.67 -12.56
C ARG A 167 -9.38 3.77 -12.46
N ASP A 168 -9.74 4.93 -11.91
CA ASP A 168 -8.82 6.06 -11.74
C ASP A 168 -7.65 5.69 -10.82
N MET A 169 -7.91 4.97 -9.73
CA MET A 169 -6.83 4.42 -8.89
C MET A 169 -5.92 3.47 -9.66
N ALA A 170 -6.49 2.57 -10.47
CA ALA A 170 -5.71 1.63 -11.26
C ALA A 170 -4.85 2.37 -12.30
N GLU A 171 -5.41 3.36 -12.99
CA GLU A 171 -4.67 4.22 -13.92
C GLU A 171 -3.53 4.98 -13.23
N GLU A 172 -3.75 5.51 -12.02
CA GLU A 172 -2.70 6.16 -11.23
C GLU A 172 -1.59 5.20 -10.81
N ILE A 173 -1.92 3.97 -10.40
CA ILE A 173 -0.93 2.92 -10.10
C ILE A 173 -0.10 2.62 -11.36
N LEU A 174 -0.74 2.47 -12.51
CA LEU A 174 -0.07 2.17 -13.77
C LEU A 174 0.85 3.33 -14.20
N ARG A 175 0.40 4.57 -14.09
CA ARG A 175 1.23 5.77 -14.39
C ARG A 175 2.45 5.89 -13.48
N GLY A 176 2.36 5.44 -12.24
CA GLY A 176 3.47 5.42 -11.29
C GLY A 176 4.33 4.14 -11.34
N SER A 177 3.99 3.18 -12.20
CA SER A 177 4.73 1.93 -12.33
C SER A 177 5.91 2.08 -13.28
N VAL A 178 6.98 1.31 -13.04
CA VAL A 178 8.10 1.21 -13.98
C VAL A 178 7.70 0.36 -15.17
N SER A 179 8.18 0.72 -16.36
CA SER A 179 8.03 -0.14 -17.52
C SER A 179 8.68 -1.50 -17.23
N LYS A 180 8.05 -2.55 -17.74
CA LYS A 180 8.59 -3.92 -17.71
C LYS A 180 9.18 -4.32 -19.07
N ASP A 181 9.34 -3.38 -19.98
CA ASP A 181 9.82 -3.67 -21.34
C ASP A 181 11.23 -4.27 -21.31
N ASP A 182 12.04 -3.86 -20.33
CA ASP A 182 13.40 -4.37 -20.11
C ASP A 182 13.43 -5.66 -19.26
N PHE A 183 12.28 -6.18 -18.81
CA PHE A 183 12.23 -7.34 -17.91
C PHE A 183 11.44 -8.50 -18.51
N CYS A 184 11.98 -9.71 -18.39
CA CYS A 184 11.29 -10.91 -18.83
C CYS A 184 9.98 -11.08 -18.05
N SER A 185 8.85 -11.16 -18.76
CA SER A 185 7.51 -11.29 -18.18
C SER A 185 7.24 -12.62 -17.49
N PHE A 186 8.19 -13.58 -17.55
CA PHE A 186 8.13 -14.84 -16.82
C PHE A 186 8.96 -14.80 -15.53
N CYS A 187 10.26 -14.45 -15.60
CA CYS A 187 11.16 -14.49 -14.45
C CYS A 187 11.39 -13.14 -13.75
N GLY A 188 11.03 -12.02 -14.40
CA GLY A 188 11.22 -10.67 -13.87
C GLY A 188 12.66 -10.17 -13.88
N ILE A 189 13.54 -10.79 -14.66
CA ILE A 189 14.97 -10.45 -14.75
C ILE A 189 15.25 -9.85 -16.14
N GLU A 190 16.12 -8.84 -16.19
CA GLU A 190 16.58 -8.16 -17.41
C GLU A 190 17.57 -9.02 -18.20
N ASP A 191 18.60 -9.59 -17.59
CA ASP A 191 19.48 -10.53 -18.28
C ASP A 191 19.71 -11.80 -17.45
N LEU A 192 19.67 -12.95 -18.12
CA LEU A 192 20.07 -14.20 -17.46
C LEU A 192 21.57 -14.13 -17.12
N PRO A 193 22.02 -14.75 -16.01
CA PRO A 193 23.43 -14.76 -15.64
C PRO A 193 24.32 -15.20 -16.80
N THR A 194 25.44 -14.52 -16.99
CA THR A 194 26.42 -14.58 -18.11
C THR A 194 26.97 -15.96 -18.49
N THR A 195 26.60 -17.02 -17.76
CA THR A 195 26.91 -18.42 -18.11
C THR A 195 25.90 -19.04 -19.08
N ALA A 196 24.75 -18.40 -19.30
CA ALA A 196 23.81 -18.77 -20.34
C ALA A 196 24.16 -17.96 -21.60
N VAL A 197 24.45 -18.66 -22.70
CA VAL A 197 24.49 -18.13 -24.07
C VAL A 197 23.42 -17.04 -24.23
N ASP A 198 23.80 -15.87 -24.74
CA ASP A 198 22.98 -14.66 -24.93
C ASP A 198 21.48 -14.97 -24.82
N ALA A 199 20.85 -14.52 -23.73
CA ALA A 199 19.46 -14.83 -23.48
C ALA A 199 18.64 -14.41 -24.70
N VAL A 200 18.02 -15.36 -25.43
CA VAL A 200 17.30 -15.02 -26.65
C VAL A 200 15.94 -14.51 -26.21
N TRP A 201 15.66 -13.25 -26.55
CA TRP A 201 14.42 -12.56 -26.24
C TRP A 201 13.37 -12.77 -27.34
N ILE A 202 12.11 -12.92 -26.93
CA ILE A 202 10.97 -12.98 -27.85
C ILE A 202 9.83 -12.12 -27.33
N GLN A 203 9.17 -11.37 -28.23
CA GLN A 203 8.06 -10.48 -27.91
C GLN A 203 6.73 -11.08 -28.38
N CYS A 204 5.70 -10.99 -27.55
CA CYS A 204 4.34 -11.33 -27.95
C CYS A 204 3.73 -10.19 -28.80
N GLU A 205 3.26 -10.50 -29.99
CA GLU A 205 2.63 -9.54 -30.91
C GLU A 205 1.31 -8.97 -30.37
N THR A 206 0.60 -9.70 -29.51
CA THR A 206 -0.69 -9.24 -28.96
C THR A 206 -0.53 -8.30 -27.77
N CYS A 207 0.32 -8.64 -26.79
CA CYS A 207 0.43 -7.87 -25.56
C CYS A 207 1.74 -7.06 -25.42
N GLY A 208 2.64 -7.16 -26.40
CA GLY A 208 3.93 -6.45 -26.38
C GLY A 208 4.94 -6.94 -25.33
N ARG A 209 4.57 -7.94 -24.51
CA ARG A 209 5.42 -8.45 -23.43
C ARG A 209 6.59 -9.26 -23.99
N TRP A 210 7.73 -9.08 -23.36
CA TRP A 210 8.97 -9.79 -23.68
C TRP A 210 9.25 -10.95 -22.73
N PHE A 211 9.90 -11.99 -23.25
CA PHE A 211 10.23 -13.21 -22.54
C PHE A 211 11.60 -13.74 -22.96
N HIS A 212 12.36 -14.32 -22.02
CA HIS A 212 13.47 -15.21 -22.38
C HIS A 212 12.89 -16.51 -22.96
N THR A 213 13.38 -16.95 -24.12
CA THR A 213 12.98 -18.24 -24.71
C THR A 213 13.29 -19.41 -23.78
N GLN A 214 14.37 -19.30 -22.99
CA GLN A 214 14.73 -20.27 -21.95
C GLN A 214 13.68 -20.36 -20.83
N CYS A 215 13.14 -19.23 -20.38
CA CYS A 215 12.08 -19.21 -19.36
C CYS A 215 10.78 -19.86 -19.86
N LEU A 216 10.58 -19.88 -21.18
CA LEU A 216 9.45 -20.56 -21.82
C LEU A 216 9.72 -22.04 -22.08
N GLY A 217 10.92 -22.55 -21.75
CA GLY A 217 11.34 -23.91 -22.12
C GLY A 217 11.38 -24.13 -23.63
N MET A 218 11.58 -23.06 -24.40
CA MET A 218 11.54 -23.11 -25.86
C MET A 218 12.90 -23.54 -26.41
N PRO A 219 13.03 -24.73 -27.03
CA PRO A 219 14.27 -25.13 -27.66
C PRO A 219 14.55 -24.27 -28.90
N ALA A 220 15.82 -24.11 -29.27
CA ALA A 220 16.23 -23.25 -30.39
C ALA A 220 15.48 -23.54 -31.70
N ALA A 221 15.17 -24.82 -31.98
CA ALA A 221 14.42 -25.24 -33.18
C ALA A 221 12.94 -24.77 -33.21
N ARG A 222 12.38 -24.37 -32.06
CA ARG A 222 11.01 -23.84 -31.93
C ARG A 222 10.96 -22.32 -31.84
N ILE A 223 12.11 -21.65 -31.76
CA ILE A 223 12.15 -20.19 -31.82
C ILE A 223 11.69 -19.77 -33.22
N PRO A 224 10.62 -18.95 -33.34
CA PRO A 224 10.13 -18.49 -34.62
C PRO A 224 11.23 -17.78 -35.42
N LYS A 225 11.23 -17.98 -36.74
CA LYS A 225 12.16 -17.25 -37.62
C LYS A 225 11.86 -15.75 -37.55
N LYS A 226 12.86 -14.93 -37.87
CA LYS A 226 12.70 -13.47 -37.97
C LYS A 226 11.46 -13.12 -38.80
N ASN A 227 10.64 -12.19 -38.30
CA ASN A 227 9.35 -11.75 -38.86
C ASN A 227 8.20 -12.78 -38.82
N THR A 228 8.34 -13.88 -38.08
CA THR A 228 7.21 -14.78 -37.80
C THR A 228 6.54 -14.33 -36.50
N PRO A 229 5.22 -14.05 -36.49
CA PRO A 229 4.54 -13.61 -35.27
C PRO A 229 4.59 -14.70 -34.20
N TRP A 230 4.74 -14.27 -32.95
CA TRP A 230 4.67 -15.14 -31.79
C TRP A 230 3.64 -14.63 -30.79
N TYR A 231 2.93 -15.56 -30.16
CA TYR A 231 1.91 -15.28 -29.17
C TYR A 231 2.24 -16.02 -27.88
N CYS A 232 2.21 -15.31 -26.75
CA CYS A 232 2.48 -15.92 -25.46
C CYS A 232 1.30 -16.79 -24.99
N VAL A 233 1.57 -17.73 -24.09
CA VAL A 233 0.55 -18.64 -23.51
C VAL A 233 -0.63 -17.88 -22.90
N LEU A 234 -0.38 -16.70 -22.33
CA LEU A 234 -1.44 -15.87 -21.74
C LEU A 234 -2.39 -15.32 -22.80
N CYS A 235 -1.88 -14.93 -23.97
CA CYS A 235 -2.71 -14.41 -25.07
C CYS A 235 -3.39 -15.53 -25.87
N ILE A 236 -2.76 -16.70 -25.96
CA ILE A 236 -3.34 -17.88 -26.62
C ILE A 236 -4.55 -18.41 -25.82
N LEU A 237 -4.47 -18.43 -24.49
CA LEU A 237 -5.55 -18.95 -23.63
C LEU A 237 -6.74 -18.01 -23.43
N THR A 238 -6.61 -16.74 -23.85
CA THR A 238 -7.66 -15.71 -23.70
C THR A 238 -8.41 -15.41 -25.00
N ASN A 239 -8.09 -16.11 -26.09
CA ASN A 239 -8.85 -16.13 -27.34
C ASN A 239 -9.70 -17.41 -27.41
#